data_AF-A0A6A0H9T0-F1
#
_entry.id   AF-A0A6A0H9T0-F1
#
_cell.length_a   1.000
_cell.length_b   1.000
_cell.length_c   1.000
_cell.angle_alpha   90.00
_cell.angle_beta   90.00
_cell.angle_gamma   90.00
#
_symmetry.space_group_name_H-M   'P 1'
#
loop_
_entity.id
_entity.type
_entity.pdbx_description
1 polymer ?
#
loop_
_entity_poly.entity_id
_entity_poly.type
_entity_poly.pdbx_seq_one_letter_code
_entity_poly.pdbx_strand_id
1 'polypeptide(L)'
;MGPSGLQRYIRDHSHIYFFGDMNYRISASPEVNIRKLASAGQYETLLKLDQLNQQRRIGRVFKGYSEGPINFQPTFKYDKDTDSWDSSEKQRQPAWCDRILWAGEGIEQRIYRVHMALKISDHKPVSASFSSQVKVIDQAKYRRVHEEVMKQLDKMENEFLPSVSLSKSEVVLSPVHFLELQSETITISNTGQ
;
A
#
# COMPACT_ATOMS: atom_id res chain seq x y z
N MET A 1 15.96 19.88 -13.22
CA MET A 1 16.31 18.46 -12.99
C MET A 1 15.18 17.86 -12.18
N GLY A 2 14.42 16.91 -12.74
CA GLY A 2 13.33 16.27 -11.99
C GLY A 2 13.89 15.47 -10.81
N PRO A 3 13.16 15.33 -9.69
CA PRO A 3 13.64 14.54 -8.57
C PRO A 3 13.94 13.13 -9.07
N SER A 4 15.12 12.63 -8.73
CA SER A 4 15.51 11.23 -8.92
C SER A 4 14.34 10.34 -8.51
N GLY A 5 13.81 9.55 -9.44
CA GLY A 5 12.60 8.78 -9.23
C GLY A 5 12.80 7.83 -8.06
N LEU A 6 12.18 8.14 -6.91
CA LEU A 6 12.18 7.25 -5.76
C LEU A 6 11.76 5.87 -6.22
N GLN A 7 12.56 4.85 -5.88
CA GLN A 7 12.20 3.47 -6.11
C GLN A 7 10.89 3.19 -5.35
N ARG A 8 9.83 2.86 -6.11
CA ARG A 8 8.52 2.49 -5.54
C ARG A 8 8.45 0.98 -5.39
N TYR A 9 8.10 0.54 -4.20
CA TYR A 9 7.77 -0.85 -3.91
C TYR A 9 6.27 -1.08 -4.07
N ILE A 10 5.86 -2.35 -4.20
CA ILE A 10 4.44 -2.72 -4.26
C ILE A 10 3.67 -2.14 -3.07
N ARG A 11 4.30 -2.12 -1.88
CA ARG A 11 3.71 -1.61 -0.63
C ARG A 11 3.47 -0.09 -0.63
N ASP A 12 4.07 0.65 -1.56
CA ASP A 12 3.91 2.10 -1.67
C ASP A 12 2.68 2.50 -2.50
N HIS A 13 1.94 1.52 -3.02
CA HIS A 13 0.73 1.76 -3.79
C HIS A 13 -0.49 1.84 -2.86
N SER A 14 -1.38 2.79 -3.14
CA SER A 14 -2.59 3.01 -2.33
C SER A 14 -3.61 1.86 -2.43
N HIS A 15 -3.66 1.19 -3.58
CA HIS A 15 -4.49 0.02 -3.82
C HIS A 15 -3.63 -1.09 -4.43
N ILE A 16 -3.66 -2.27 -3.83
CA ILE A 16 -2.92 -3.45 -4.28
C ILE A 16 -3.93 -4.59 -4.48
N TYR A 17 -3.92 -5.19 -5.67
CA TYR A 17 -4.65 -6.41 -5.98
C TYR A 17 -3.64 -7.51 -6.26
N PHE A 18 -3.67 -8.59 -5.50
CA PHE A 18 -2.74 -9.69 -5.62
C PHE A 18 -3.52 -10.98 -5.89
N PHE A 19 -3.26 -11.62 -7.03
CA PHE A 19 -4.04 -12.78 -7.46
C PHE A 19 -3.24 -13.74 -8.34
N GLY A 20 -3.74 -14.97 -8.41
CA GLY A 20 -3.18 -16.05 -9.24
C GLY A 20 -3.29 -17.41 -8.57
N ASP A 21 -2.62 -18.40 -9.17
CA ASP A 21 -2.41 -19.71 -8.55
C ASP A 21 -1.35 -19.58 -7.45
N MET A 22 -1.80 -19.51 -6.20
CA MET A 22 -0.96 -19.48 -5.00
C MET A 22 -0.62 -20.87 -4.49
N ASN A 23 -1.22 -21.91 -5.07
CA ASN A 23 -0.92 -23.33 -4.88
C ASN A 23 -1.04 -23.86 -3.43
N TYR A 24 -1.67 -23.09 -2.53
CA TYR A 24 -2.01 -23.55 -1.19
C TYR A 24 -3.08 -24.65 -1.26
N ARG A 25 -2.90 -25.69 -0.43
CA ARG A 25 -3.76 -26.88 -0.40
C ARG A 25 -4.61 -26.92 0.87
N ILE A 26 -5.49 -27.91 0.95
CA ILE A 26 -6.23 -28.22 2.16
C ILE A 26 -5.42 -29.25 2.97
N SER A 27 -5.00 -28.87 4.18
CA SER A 27 -4.31 -29.77 5.11
C SER A 27 -5.34 -30.44 6.01
N ALA A 28 -5.79 -31.63 5.60
CA ALA A 28 -6.74 -32.44 6.37
C ALA A 28 -6.12 -33.76 6.80
N SER A 29 -6.62 -34.33 7.89
CA SER A 29 -6.27 -35.68 8.33
C SER A 29 -6.89 -36.75 7.40
N PRO A 30 -6.34 -37.97 7.34
CA PRO A 30 -6.76 -39.00 6.38
C PRO A 30 -8.25 -39.37 6.42
N GLU A 31 -8.88 -39.25 7.59
CA GLU A 31 -10.30 -39.52 7.81
C GLU A 31 -11.23 -38.46 7.20
N VAL A 32 -10.71 -37.26 6.89
CA VAL A 32 -11.49 -36.18 6.29
C VAL A 32 -11.56 -36.36 4.78
N ASN A 33 -12.76 -36.72 4.30
CA ASN A 33 -13.00 -36.82 2.86
C ASN A 33 -13.26 -35.44 2.23
N ILE A 34 -12.20 -34.80 1.74
CA ILE A 34 -12.25 -33.46 1.12
C ILE A 34 -13.22 -33.43 -0.06
N ARG A 35 -13.17 -34.44 -0.96
CA ARG A 35 -14.05 -34.50 -2.14
C ARG A 35 -15.52 -34.53 -1.75
N LYS A 36 -15.89 -35.34 -0.75
CA LYS A 36 -17.27 -35.43 -0.25
C LYS A 36 -17.73 -34.11 0.34
N LEU A 37 -16.90 -33.47 1.18
CA LEU A 37 -17.23 -32.17 1.78
C LEU A 37 -17.37 -31.07 0.74
N ALA A 38 -16.46 -31.03 -0.26
CA ALA A 38 -16.50 -30.07 -1.34
C ALA A 38 -17.77 -30.23 -2.20
N SER A 39 -18.10 -31.46 -2.59
CA SER A 39 -19.33 -31.76 -3.32
C SER A 39 -20.60 -31.49 -2.51
N ALA A 40 -20.54 -31.57 -1.18
CA ALA A 40 -21.66 -31.26 -0.28
C ALA A 40 -21.78 -29.76 0.09
N GLY A 41 -20.95 -28.89 -0.49
CA GLY A 41 -20.98 -27.45 -0.22
C GLY A 41 -20.46 -27.05 1.17
N GLN A 42 -19.74 -27.94 1.87
CA GLN A 42 -19.24 -27.73 3.23
C GLN A 42 -17.93 -26.89 3.23
N TYR A 43 -17.95 -25.75 2.54
CA TYR A 43 -16.76 -24.94 2.29
C TYR A 43 -16.19 -24.30 3.56
N GLU A 44 -17.05 -23.85 4.49
CA GLU A 44 -16.58 -23.22 5.74
C GLU A 44 -15.69 -24.18 6.54
N THR A 45 -16.09 -25.46 6.63
CA THR A 45 -15.29 -26.51 7.29
C THR A 45 -13.96 -26.73 6.60
N LEU A 46 -13.95 -26.81 5.27
CA LEU A 46 -12.73 -26.99 4.49
C LEU A 46 -11.81 -25.77 4.54
N LEU A 47 -12.35 -24.54 4.58
CA LEU A 47 -11.57 -23.31 4.66
C LEU A 47 -10.86 -23.11 6.01
N LYS A 48 -11.29 -23.82 7.07
CA LYS A 48 -10.53 -23.91 8.35
C LYS A 48 -9.26 -24.75 8.20
N LEU A 49 -9.25 -25.67 7.23
CA LEU A 49 -8.14 -26.56 6.89
C LEU A 49 -7.28 -26.03 5.72
N ASP A 50 -7.70 -24.93 5.09
CA ASP A 50 -6.98 -24.27 3.99
C ASP A 50 -5.65 -23.66 4.48
N GLN A 51 -4.55 -24.03 3.81
CA GLN A 51 -3.21 -23.62 4.22
C GLN A 51 -3.00 -22.11 4.11
N LEU A 52 -3.55 -21.42 3.10
CA LEU A 52 -3.40 -19.96 2.97
C LEU A 52 -4.07 -19.26 4.15
N ASN A 53 -5.30 -19.66 4.49
CA ASN A 53 -6.02 -19.13 5.66
C ASN A 53 -5.25 -19.38 6.96
N GLN A 54 -4.69 -20.59 7.11
CA GLN A 54 -3.85 -20.92 8.27
C GLN A 54 -2.60 -20.03 8.35
N GLN A 55 -1.86 -19.85 7.24
CA GLN A 55 -0.65 -19.01 7.21
C GLN A 55 -0.97 -17.52 7.43
N ARG A 56 -2.10 -17.02 6.90
CA ARG A 56 -2.59 -15.66 7.13
C ARG A 56 -2.98 -15.44 8.59
N ARG A 57 -3.69 -16.39 9.21
CA ARG A 57 -4.10 -16.32 10.62
C ARG A 57 -2.91 -16.21 11.58
N ILE A 58 -1.80 -16.89 11.28
CA ILE A 58 -0.56 -16.79 12.06
C ILE A 58 0.37 -15.66 11.60
N GLY A 59 -0.08 -14.81 10.66
CA GLY A 59 0.62 -13.60 10.23
C GLY A 59 1.89 -13.84 9.41
N ARG A 60 2.11 -15.04 8.85
CA ARG A 60 3.32 -15.37 8.08
C ARG A 60 3.31 -14.82 6.65
N VAL A 61 2.12 -14.69 6.06
CA VAL A 61 1.95 -14.25 4.66
C VAL A 61 0.79 -13.27 4.55
N PHE A 62 0.83 -12.41 3.54
CA PHE A 62 -0.27 -11.48 3.20
C PHE A 62 -0.76 -10.65 4.40
N LYS A 63 0.15 -10.23 5.27
CA LYS A 63 -0.18 -9.34 6.39
C LYS A 63 -0.72 -8.01 5.85
N GLY A 64 -1.88 -7.60 6.34
CA GLY A 64 -2.57 -6.39 5.89
C GLY A 64 -3.37 -6.56 4.59
N TYR A 65 -3.43 -7.77 4.01
CA TYR A 65 -4.31 -8.06 2.89
C TYR A 65 -5.61 -8.70 3.38
N SER A 66 -6.69 -8.32 2.71
CA SER A 66 -8.03 -8.87 2.85
C SER A 66 -8.32 -9.87 1.73
N GLU A 67 -9.24 -10.78 2.00
CA GLU A 67 -9.82 -11.70 1.02
C GLU A 67 -11.31 -11.84 1.31
N GLY A 68 -12.11 -11.99 0.26
CA GLY A 68 -13.56 -12.16 0.39
C GLY A 68 -13.94 -13.51 0.97
N PRO A 69 -15.18 -13.64 1.44
CA PRO A 69 -15.73 -14.95 1.76
C PRO A 69 -15.73 -15.84 0.51
N ILE A 70 -15.17 -17.04 0.64
CA ILE A 70 -15.17 -18.05 -0.41
C ILE A 70 -16.42 -18.92 -0.23
N ASN A 71 -17.42 -18.65 -1.06
CA ASN A 71 -18.71 -19.37 -1.06
C ASN A 71 -18.84 -20.28 -2.29
N PHE A 72 -17.72 -20.70 -2.87
CA PHE A 72 -17.66 -21.51 -4.09
C PHE A 72 -16.72 -22.71 -3.93
N GLN A 73 -16.95 -23.75 -4.73
CA GLN A 73 -16.17 -24.99 -4.67
C GLN A 73 -14.68 -24.79 -5.02
N PRO A 74 -13.79 -25.69 -4.56
CA PRO A 74 -12.37 -25.67 -4.92
C PRO A 74 -12.13 -25.55 -6.43
N THR A 75 -11.10 -24.82 -6.82
CA THR A 75 -10.83 -24.47 -8.23
C THR A 75 -9.90 -25.47 -8.91
N PHE A 76 -9.26 -26.33 -8.13
CA PHE A 76 -8.34 -27.39 -8.56
C PHE A 76 -8.72 -28.68 -7.82
N LYS A 77 -8.50 -29.90 -8.33
CA LYS A 77 -8.08 -30.30 -9.68
C LYS A 77 -9.23 -31.04 -10.36
N TYR A 78 -9.49 -30.71 -11.60
CA TYR A 78 -10.54 -31.33 -12.42
C TYR A 78 -9.95 -32.14 -13.57
N ASP A 79 -10.71 -33.12 -14.06
CA ASP A 79 -10.45 -33.70 -15.36
C ASP A 79 -10.86 -32.70 -16.45
N LYS A 80 -9.99 -32.52 -17.46
CA LYS A 80 -10.23 -31.57 -18.56
C LYS A 80 -11.56 -31.85 -19.25
N ASP A 81 -12.21 -30.79 -19.72
CA ASP A 81 -13.51 -30.81 -20.39
C ASP A 81 -14.69 -31.30 -19.52
N THR A 82 -14.46 -31.50 -18.22
CA THR A 82 -15.49 -31.96 -17.28
C THR A 82 -15.59 -31.06 -16.03
N ASP A 83 -16.57 -31.37 -15.17
CA ASP A 83 -16.65 -30.87 -13.79
C ASP A 83 -16.33 -31.98 -12.77
N SER A 84 -15.76 -33.09 -13.23
CA SER A 84 -15.36 -34.20 -12.38
C SER A 84 -14.00 -33.92 -11.74
N TRP A 85 -13.87 -34.30 -10.48
CA TRP A 85 -12.61 -34.26 -9.76
C TRP A 85 -11.59 -35.22 -10.37
N ASP A 86 -10.30 -34.83 -10.34
CA ASP A 86 -9.17 -35.59 -10.90
C ASP A 86 -9.30 -37.11 -10.70
N SER A 87 -9.50 -37.84 -11.79
CA SER A 87 -9.60 -39.30 -11.83
C SER A 87 -8.29 -39.98 -12.20
N SER A 88 -7.21 -39.21 -12.40
CA SER A 88 -5.89 -39.78 -12.70
C SER A 88 -5.36 -40.62 -11.53
N GLU A 89 -4.34 -41.44 -11.79
CA GLU A 89 -3.67 -42.26 -10.78
C GLU A 89 -3.19 -41.45 -9.55
N LYS A 90 -2.92 -40.14 -9.74
CA LYS A 90 -2.47 -39.25 -8.67
C LYS A 90 -3.58 -38.81 -7.72
N GLN A 91 -4.85 -38.93 -8.14
CA GLN A 91 -6.05 -38.59 -7.38
C GLN A 91 -5.90 -37.34 -6.50
N ARG A 92 -5.45 -36.23 -7.10
CA ARG A 92 -5.15 -35.01 -6.35
C ARG A 92 -6.39 -34.54 -5.60
N GLN A 93 -6.21 -34.15 -4.34
CA GLN A 93 -7.31 -33.62 -3.54
C GLN A 93 -7.71 -32.23 -4.05
N PRO A 94 -9.02 -31.90 -4.01
CA PRO A 94 -9.48 -30.56 -4.35
C PRO A 94 -8.84 -29.47 -3.47
N ALA A 95 -8.57 -28.29 -4.02
CA ALA A 95 -8.02 -27.13 -3.32
C ALA A 95 -8.42 -25.79 -3.96
N TRP A 96 -8.41 -24.72 -3.17
CA TRP A 96 -8.50 -23.33 -3.67
C TRP A 96 -7.09 -22.80 -3.94
N CYS A 97 -6.52 -23.25 -5.07
CA CYS A 97 -5.22 -22.78 -5.54
C CYS A 97 -5.28 -21.34 -6.05
N ASP A 98 -6.39 -20.99 -6.71
CA ASP A 98 -6.57 -19.71 -7.41
C ASP A 98 -7.27 -18.70 -6.49
N ARG A 99 -6.56 -17.64 -6.09
CA ARG A 99 -6.99 -16.70 -5.03
C ARG A 99 -6.88 -15.26 -5.47
N ILE A 100 -7.71 -14.39 -4.90
CA ILE A 100 -7.69 -12.94 -5.13
C ILE A 100 -7.73 -12.21 -3.78
N LEU A 101 -6.64 -11.54 -3.43
CA LEU A 101 -6.49 -10.73 -2.23
C LEU A 101 -6.29 -9.26 -2.58
N TRP A 102 -6.56 -8.37 -1.64
CA TRP A 102 -6.34 -6.94 -1.81
C TRP A 102 -5.83 -6.25 -0.55
N ALA A 103 -5.15 -5.12 -0.70
CA ALA A 103 -4.74 -4.24 0.39
C ALA A 103 -4.91 -2.78 -0.03
N GLY A 104 -5.30 -1.92 0.91
CA GLY A 104 -5.56 -0.51 0.66
C GLY A 104 -6.86 -0.03 1.30
N GLU A 105 -6.98 1.28 1.48
CA GLU A 105 -8.18 1.92 2.01
C GLU A 105 -9.22 2.14 0.90
N GLY A 106 -10.50 2.21 1.26
CA GLY A 106 -11.56 2.52 0.30
C GLY A 106 -11.80 1.46 -0.79
N ILE A 107 -11.30 0.24 -0.61
CA ILE A 107 -11.56 -0.92 -1.48
C ILE A 107 -12.69 -1.76 -0.89
N GLU A 108 -13.76 -1.93 -1.64
CA GLU A 108 -14.89 -2.79 -1.31
C GLU A 108 -15.06 -3.88 -2.37
N GLN A 109 -14.94 -5.15 -1.96
CA GLN A 109 -15.18 -6.27 -2.86
C GLN A 109 -16.68 -6.52 -3.01
N ARG A 110 -17.16 -6.56 -4.26
CA ARG A 110 -18.58 -6.77 -4.60
C ARG A 110 -18.90 -8.22 -4.95
N ILE A 111 -18.01 -8.86 -5.71
CA ILE A 111 -18.21 -10.22 -6.21
C ILE A 111 -16.90 -10.98 -6.00
N TYR A 112 -16.99 -12.24 -5.59
CA TYR A 112 -15.89 -13.20 -5.61
C TYR A 112 -16.47 -14.58 -5.98
N ARG A 113 -16.10 -15.10 -7.16
CA ARG A 113 -16.75 -16.28 -7.73
C ARG A 113 -15.84 -17.11 -8.63
N VAL A 114 -16.20 -18.38 -8.80
CA VAL A 114 -15.63 -19.32 -9.76
C VAL A 114 -16.51 -19.44 -11.01
N HIS A 115 -15.91 -19.76 -12.16
CA HIS A 115 -16.60 -19.95 -13.44
C HIS A 115 -16.57 -21.41 -13.89
N MET A 116 -17.50 -22.22 -13.38
CA MET A 116 -17.54 -23.67 -13.67
C MET A 116 -17.82 -24.03 -15.13
N ALA A 117 -18.49 -23.14 -15.87
CA ALA A 117 -18.81 -23.35 -17.28
C ALA A 117 -17.56 -23.45 -18.17
N LEU A 118 -16.41 -22.94 -17.72
CA LEU A 118 -15.14 -23.00 -18.43
C LEU A 118 -14.36 -24.26 -18.02
N LYS A 119 -14.13 -25.17 -18.96
CA LYS A 119 -13.61 -26.53 -18.70
C LYS A 119 -12.32 -26.87 -19.45
N ILE A 120 -11.74 -25.89 -20.14
CA ILE A 120 -10.54 -26.04 -20.97
C ILE A 120 -9.27 -26.40 -20.18
N SER A 121 -9.29 -26.21 -18.85
CA SER A 121 -8.18 -26.44 -17.94
C SER A 121 -8.63 -27.36 -16.80
N ASP A 122 -7.65 -27.96 -16.12
CA ASP A 122 -7.85 -28.67 -14.85
C ASP A 122 -8.04 -27.70 -13.66
N HIS A 123 -7.91 -26.40 -13.91
CA HIS A 123 -8.34 -25.32 -13.02
C HIS A 123 -9.61 -24.63 -13.52
N LYS A 124 -10.43 -24.14 -12.59
CA LYS A 124 -11.62 -23.33 -12.87
C LYS A 124 -11.29 -21.84 -12.66
N PRO A 125 -11.55 -20.95 -13.63
CA PRO A 125 -11.22 -19.54 -13.50
C PRO A 125 -11.95 -18.87 -12.33
N VAL A 126 -11.25 -17.96 -11.65
CA VAL A 126 -11.78 -17.16 -10.54
C VAL A 126 -11.80 -15.70 -10.94
N SER A 127 -12.87 -14.99 -10.56
CA SER A 127 -12.98 -13.54 -10.75
C SER A 127 -13.43 -12.85 -9.47
N ALA A 128 -12.97 -11.63 -9.28
CA ALA A 128 -13.53 -10.71 -8.31
C ALA A 128 -13.79 -9.34 -8.94
N SER A 129 -14.79 -8.63 -8.43
CA SER A 129 -15.06 -7.23 -8.79
C SER A 129 -14.99 -6.35 -7.56
N PHE A 130 -14.44 -5.14 -7.72
CA PHE A 130 -14.20 -4.20 -6.64
C PHE A 130 -14.78 -2.83 -6.96
N SER A 131 -15.20 -2.12 -5.92
CA SER A 131 -15.46 -0.69 -5.92
C SER A 131 -14.33 -0.02 -5.14
N SER A 132 -13.59 0.89 -5.77
CA SER A 132 -12.39 1.50 -5.17
C SER A 132 -12.49 3.02 -5.20
N GLN A 133 -12.30 3.64 -4.04
CA GLN A 133 -12.28 5.09 -3.94
C GLN A 133 -10.94 5.64 -4.43
N VAL A 134 -10.95 6.44 -5.49
CA VAL A 134 -9.73 7.08 -6.02
C VAL A 134 -9.73 8.54 -5.63
N LYS A 135 -8.59 9.02 -5.10
CA LYS A 135 -8.38 10.44 -4.80
C LYS A 135 -8.16 11.19 -6.11
N VAL A 136 -9.07 12.10 -6.43
CA VAL A 136 -8.95 13.02 -7.57
C VAL A 136 -8.61 14.40 -7.05
N ILE A 137 -7.52 14.97 -7.55
CA ILE A 137 -7.08 16.31 -7.16
C ILE A 137 -7.81 17.33 -8.03
N ASP A 138 -8.61 18.20 -7.39
CA ASP A 138 -9.11 19.42 -8.03
C ASP A 138 -7.93 20.38 -8.25
N GLN A 139 -7.55 20.53 -9.52
CA GLN A 139 -6.39 21.35 -9.91
C GLN A 139 -6.59 22.84 -9.61
N ALA A 140 -7.82 23.35 -9.70
CA ALA A 140 -8.10 24.76 -9.41
C ALA A 140 -7.99 25.02 -7.90
N LYS A 141 -8.56 24.14 -7.08
CA LYS A 141 -8.44 24.24 -5.61
C LYS A 141 -6.99 24.04 -5.16
N TYR A 142 -6.28 23.06 -5.73
CA TYR A 142 -4.87 22.81 -5.43
C TYR A 142 -4.01 24.04 -5.69
N ARG A 143 -4.14 24.68 -6.87
CA ARG A 143 -3.38 25.90 -7.19
C ARG A 143 -3.65 27.04 -6.21
N ARG A 144 -4.93 27.28 -5.87
CA ARG A 144 -5.30 28.34 -4.92
C ARG A 144 -4.67 28.12 -3.55
N VAL A 145 -4.78 26.90 -3.00
CA VAL A 145 -4.19 26.55 -1.71
C VAL A 145 -2.66 26.64 -1.77
N HIS A 146 -2.05 26.16 -2.86
CA HIS A 146 -0.61 26.25 -3.04
C HIS A 146 -0.11 27.71 -3.07
N GLU A 147 -0.77 28.59 -3.83
CA GLU A 147 -0.44 30.02 -3.89
C GLU A 147 -0.61 30.69 -2.51
N GLU A 148 -1.65 30.34 -1.76
CA GLU A 148 -1.87 30.87 -0.42
C GLU A 148 -0.76 30.45 0.55
N VAL A 149 -0.40 29.16 0.56
CA VAL A 149 0.67 28.63 1.41
C VAL A 149 2.01 29.26 1.04
N MET A 150 2.33 29.40 -0.25
CA MET A 150 3.57 30.07 -0.68
C MET A 150 3.62 31.52 -0.22
N LYS A 151 2.53 32.29 -0.33
CA LYS A 151 2.49 33.67 0.19
C LYS A 151 2.68 33.74 1.70
N GLN A 152 2.15 32.77 2.46
CA GLN A 152 2.37 32.71 3.90
C GLN A 152 3.83 32.42 4.24
N LEU A 153 4.48 31.50 3.51
CA LEU A 153 5.90 31.22 3.66
C LEU A 153 6.75 32.44 3.33
N ASP A 154 6.49 33.11 2.20
CA ASP A 154 7.20 34.34 1.82
C ASP A 154 7.04 35.43 2.89
N LYS A 155 5.84 35.57 3.45
CA LYS A 155 5.57 36.53 4.53
C LYS A 155 6.36 36.18 5.79
N MET A 156 6.33 34.91 6.21
CA MET A 156 7.08 34.45 7.38
C MET A 156 8.58 34.66 7.19
N GLU A 157 9.15 34.27 6.05
CA GLU A 157 10.56 34.48 5.76
C GLU A 157 10.95 35.96 5.89
N ASN A 158 10.12 36.87 5.39
CA ASN A 158 10.34 38.31 5.55
C ASN A 158 10.22 38.80 7.00
N GLU A 159 9.28 38.26 7.78
CA GLU A 159 9.13 38.60 9.21
C GLU A 159 10.31 38.09 10.05
N PHE A 160 10.92 36.96 9.66
CA PHE A 160 12.08 36.38 10.33
C PHE A 160 13.44 36.86 9.79
N LEU A 161 13.45 37.83 8.86
CA LEU A 161 14.71 38.44 8.43
C LEU A 161 15.34 39.21 9.60
N PRO A 162 16.53 38.82 10.06
CA PRO A 162 17.19 39.52 11.16
C PRO A 162 17.55 40.94 10.70
N SER A 163 16.94 41.94 11.34
CA SER A 163 17.33 43.34 11.17
C SER A 163 18.39 43.69 12.20
N VAL A 164 19.48 44.31 11.77
CA VAL A 164 20.56 44.73 12.67
C VAL A 164 20.83 46.21 12.42
N SER A 165 20.93 46.99 13.49
CA SER A 165 21.38 48.38 13.43
C SER A 165 22.78 48.52 14.02
N LEU A 166 23.59 49.39 13.41
CA LEU A 166 24.90 49.81 13.92
C LEU A 166 24.79 51.18 14.57
N SER A 167 25.43 51.39 15.72
CA SER A 167 25.47 52.72 16.36
C SER A 167 26.19 53.78 15.51
N LYS A 168 27.09 53.36 14.63
CA LYS A 168 27.77 54.16 13.61
C LYS A 168 28.27 53.27 12.48
N SER A 169 28.19 53.75 11.25
CA SER A 169 28.69 53.06 10.04
C SER A 169 30.12 53.44 9.69
N GLU A 170 30.63 54.51 10.28
CA GLU A 170 31.98 55.03 10.04
C GLU A 170 32.66 55.33 11.38
N VAL A 171 33.96 55.03 11.45
CA VAL A 171 34.79 55.36 12.60
C VAL A 171 35.88 56.30 12.12
N VAL A 172 35.85 57.52 12.64
CA VAL A 172 36.89 58.52 12.40
C VAL A 172 37.71 58.62 13.66
N LEU A 173 38.95 58.15 13.59
CA LEU A 173 39.93 58.36 14.65
C LEU A 173 40.55 59.74 14.45
N SER A 174 40.67 60.49 15.55
CA SER A 174 41.44 61.75 15.58
C SER A 174 42.93 61.48 15.30
N PRO A 175 43.77 62.50 15.08
CA PRO A 175 45.17 62.31 14.73
C PRO A 175 45.88 61.35 15.68
N VAL A 176 46.38 60.23 15.15
CA VAL A 176 46.97 59.14 15.93
C VAL A 176 48.45 59.42 16.18
N HIS A 177 48.87 59.36 17.43
CA HIS A 177 50.26 59.61 17.86
C HIS A 177 50.96 58.31 18.30
N PHE A 178 52.30 58.32 18.25
CA PHE A 178 53.11 57.15 18.58
C PHE A 178 52.96 56.75 20.06
N LEU A 179 52.69 55.47 20.31
CA LEU A 179 52.44 54.87 21.63
C LEU A 179 51.18 55.37 22.37
N GLU A 180 50.25 56.03 21.69
CA GLU A 180 48.95 56.40 22.23
C GLU A 180 47.83 55.53 21.65
N LEU A 181 47.19 54.71 22.50
CA LEU A 181 46.08 53.87 22.09
C LEU A 181 44.84 54.71 21.83
N GLN A 182 44.31 54.63 20.61
CA GLN A 182 42.98 55.12 20.26
C GLN A 182 42.05 53.93 20.07
N SER A 183 40.90 53.94 20.73
CA SER A 183 39.89 52.91 20.58
C SER A 183 38.51 53.55 20.47
N GLU A 184 37.67 52.94 19.64
CA GLU A 184 36.29 53.36 19.42
C GLU A 184 35.39 52.14 19.44
N THR A 185 34.24 52.28 20.09
CA THR A 185 33.28 51.17 20.24
C THR A 185 32.11 51.37 19.28
N ILE A 186 31.82 50.33 18.50
CA ILE A 186 30.57 50.23 17.72
C ILE A 186 29.65 49.24 18.44
N THR A 187 28.42 49.65 18.67
CA THR A 187 27.38 48.77 19.22
C THR A 187 26.57 48.21 18.08
N ILE A 188 26.45 46.88 18.06
CA ILE A 188 25.59 46.15 17.13
C ILE A 188 24.35 45.76 17.93
N SER A 189 23.17 46.18 17.46
CA SER A 189 21.90 45.83 18.09
C SER A 189 21.03 45.07 17.09
N ASN A 190 20.52 43.91 17.50
CA ASN A 190 19.45 43.24 16.76
C ASN A 190 18.17 44.06 16.96
N THR A 191 17.64 44.59 15.86
CA THR A 191 16.39 45.35 15.80
C THR A 191 15.31 44.62 15.00
N GLY A 192 15.56 43.38 14.60
CA GLY A 192 14.51 42.48 14.11
C GLY A 192 13.49 42.22 15.22
N GLN A 193 12.23 42.01 14.83
CA GLN A 193 11.21 41.52 15.75
C GLN A 193 11.50 40.08 16.17
#